data_AF-A0A4Z1R3X4-F1
#
_entry.id   AF-A0A4Z1R3X4-F1
#
_cell.length_a   1.000
_cell.length_b   1.000
_cell.length_c   1.000
_cell.angle_alpha   90.00
_cell.angle_beta   90.00
_cell.angle_gamma   90.00
#
_symmetry.space_group_name_H-M   'P 1'
#
loop_
_entity.id
_entity.type
_entity.pdbx_description
1 polymer ?
#
loop_
_entity_poly.entity_id
_entity_poly.type
_entity_poly.pdbx_seq_one_letter_code
_entity_poly.pdbx_strand_id
1 'polypeptide(L)'
;MHAPDPHRLLALLTADEVDAAIDAGLADLTDSELANAALGGLTAADAARLRDARDRLRAAWAARERYRARNERLARRAAEREARRQAAMAPAAGTPKARPAVSAAATPLTRPALPAAAAAALARARSRAQRPAD
;
A
#
# COMPACT_ATOMS: atom_id res chain seq x y z
N MET A 1 2.25 32.68 7.87
CA MET A 1 2.01 32.28 6.46
C MET A 1 0.92 33.18 5.92
N HIS A 2 1.13 33.81 4.77
CA HIS A 2 0.10 34.62 4.13
C HIS A 2 -0.99 33.69 3.58
N ALA A 3 -2.25 34.11 3.68
CA ALA A 3 -3.36 33.35 3.09
C ALA A 3 -3.15 33.26 1.55
N PRO A 4 -3.36 32.10 0.92
CA PRO A 4 -3.26 31.98 -0.53
C PRO A 4 -4.25 32.91 -1.23
N ASP A 5 -3.77 33.64 -2.24
CA ASP A 5 -4.61 34.52 -3.08
C ASP A 5 -5.24 33.71 -4.23
N PRO A 6 -6.58 33.53 -4.27
CA PRO A 6 -7.25 32.74 -5.30
C PRO A 6 -7.07 33.28 -6.72
N HIS A 7 -6.98 34.60 -6.91
CA HIS A 7 -6.80 35.19 -8.23
C HIS A 7 -5.40 34.89 -8.78
N ARG A 8 -4.38 35.01 -7.93
CA ARG A 8 -3.00 34.62 -8.28
C ARG A 8 -2.91 33.13 -8.62
N LEU A 9 -3.54 32.26 -7.82
CA LEU A 9 -3.54 30.82 -8.08
C LEU A 9 -4.21 30.50 -9.42
N LEU A 10 -5.33 31.15 -9.74
CA LEU A 10 -6.01 30.95 -11.02
C LEU A 10 -5.15 31.38 -12.21
N ALA A 11 -4.43 32.49 -12.09
CA ALA A 11 -3.51 32.97 -13.13
C ALA A 11 -2.39 31.95 -13.39
N LEU A 12 -1.78 31.40 -12.32
CA LEU A 12 -0.73 30.38 -12.43
C LEU A 12 -1.26 29.10 -13.08
N LEU A 13 -2.43 28.60 -12.66
CA LEU A 13 -3.05 27.42 -13.26
C LEU A 13 -3.49 27.64 -14.71
N THR A 14 -3.79 28.87 -15.10
CA THR A 14 -4.14 29.21 -16.48
C THR A 14 -2.89 29.27 -17.36
N ALA A 15 -1.75 29.65 -16.80
CA ALA A 15 -0.45 29.61 -17.44
C ALA A 15 0.21 28.21 -17.41
N ASP A 16 -0.47 27.19 -16.88
CA ASP A 16 0.05 25.82 -16.65
C ASP A 16 1.26 25.77 -15.69
N GLU A 17 1.45 26.82 -14.88
CA GLU A 17 2.51 26.95 -13.87
C GLU A 17 2.08 26.25 -12.57
N VAL A 18 1.90 24.92 -12.65
CA VAL A 18 1.35 24.12 -11.55
C VAL A 18 2.26 24.14 -10.32
N ASP A 19 3.57 24.04 -10.50
CA ASP A 19 4.52 24.05 -9.37
C ASP A 19 4.51 25.39 -8.64
N ALA A 20 4.47 26.49 -9.38
CA ALA A 20 4.33 27.82 -8.79
C ALA A 20 2.99 27.99 -8.05
N ALA A 21 1.90 27.37 -8.55
CA ALA A 21 0.62 27.37 -7.84
C ALA A 21 0.68 26.57 -6.53
N ILE A 22 1.39 25.44 -6.52
CA ILE A 22 1.64 24.65 -5.31
C ILE A 22 2.43 25.49 -4.29
N ASP A 23 3.53 26.12 -4.72
CA ASP A 23 4.35 27.00 -3.87
C ASP A 23 3.58 28.21 -3.34
N ALA A 24 2.63 28.72 -4.12
CA ALA A 24 1.73 29.80 -3.72
C ALA A 24 0.59 29.34 -2.78
N GLY A 25 0.52 28.06 -2.41
CA GLY A 25 -0.41 27.55 -1.41
C GLY A 25 -1.70 26.93 -1.97
N LEU A 26 -1.72 26.45 -3.22
CA LEU A 26 -2.89 25.77 -3.80
C LEU A 26 -3.44 24.64 -2.91
N ALA A 27 -2.54 23.89 -2.26
CA ALA A 27 -2.93 22.80 -1.38
C ALA A 27 -3.63 23.24 -0.10
N ASP A 28 -3.36 24.47 0.36
CA ASP A 28 -3.87 25.03 1.60
C ASP A 28 -5.11 25.90 1.37
N LEU A 29 -5.43 26.22 0.11
CA LEU A 29 -6.60 26.99 -0.27
C LEU A 29 -7.89 26.42 0.33
N THR A 30 -8.60 27.26 1.07
CA THR A 30 -9.84 26.93 1.78
C THR A 30 -11.08 27.39 1.02
N ASP A 31 -12.22 26.80 1.34
CA ASP A 31 -13.50 27.23 0.74
C ASP A 31 -13.93 28.62 1.23
N SER A 32 -13.43 29.06 2.40
CA SER A 32 -13.63 30.42 2.91
C SER A 32 -12.92 31.46 2.04
N GLU A 33 -11.66 31.20 1.66
CA GLU A 33 -10.91 32.08 0.76
C GLU A 33 -11.55 32.17 -0.62
N LEU A 34 -12.07 31.05 -1.14
CA LEU A 34 -12.84 31.04 -2.38
C LEU A 34 -14.15 31.83 -2.27
N ALA A 35 -14.86 31.72 -1.15
CA ALA A 35 -16.07 32.48 -0.91
C ALA A 35 -15.80 33.99 -0.82
N ASN A 36 -14.70 34.39 -0.17
CA ASN A 36 -14.26 35.78 -0.11
C ASN A 36 -13.85 36.30 -1.50
N ALA A 37 -13.14 35.52 -2.30
CA ALA A 37 -12.78 35.91 -3.66
C ALA A 37 -14.00 36.02 -4.60
N ALA A 38 -15.07 35.26 -4.35
CA ALA A 38 -16.32 35.42 -5.08
C ALA A 38 -16.94 36.82 -4.86
N LEU A 39 -16.81 37.39 -3.65
CA LEU A 39 -17.19 38.79 -3.40
C LEU A 39 -16.30 39.78 -4.16
N GLY A 40 -15.06 39.38 -4.48
CA GLY A 40 -14.10 40.12 -5.30
C GLY A 40 -14.23 39.90 -6.81
N GLY A 41 -15.28 39.20 -7.28
CA GLY A 41 -15.54 38.98 -8.70
C GLY A 41 -14.98 37.68 -9.28
N LEU A 42 -14.47 36.76 -8.45
CA LEU A 42 -14.12 35.42 -8.90
C LEU A 42 -15.39 34.67 -9.36
N THR A 43 -15.39 34.15 -10.59
CA THR A 43 -16.56 33.45 -11.11
C THR A 43 -16.73 32.08 -10.44
N ALA A 44 -17.96 31.55 -10.46
CA ALA A 44 -18.23 30.21 -9.95
C ALA A 44 -17.44 29.11 -10.70
N ALA A 45 -17.22 29.30 -12.00
CA ALA A 45 -16.43 28.39 -12.83
C ALA A 45 -14.95 28.38 -12.43
N ASP A 46 -14.38 29.55 -12.18
CA ASP A 46 -12.98 29.69 -11.72
C ASP A 46 -12.79 29.09 -10.32
N ALA A 47 -13.74 29.36 -9.42
CA ALA A 47 -13.74 28.75 -8.09
C ALA A 47 -13.84 27.22 -8.17
N ALA A 48 -14.66 26.68 -9.08
CA ALA A 48 -14.73 25.23 -9.31
C ALA A 48 -13.42 24.66 -9.85
N ARG A 49 -12.76 25.35 -10.79
CA ARG A 49 -11.44 24.95 -11.33
C ARG A 49 -10.37 24.90 -10.23
N LEU A 50 -10.34 25.89 -9.35
CA LEU A 50 -9.43 25.91 -8.20
C LEU A 50 -9.69 24.76 -7.22
N ARG A 51 -10.96 24.46 -6.91
CA ARG A 51 -11.32 23.31 -6.04
C ARG A 51 -10.87 22.00 -6.66
N ASP A 52 -11.15 21.78 -7.93
CA ASP A 52 -10.77 20.54 -8.63
C ASP A 52 -9.24 20.37 -8.65
N ALA A 53 -8.49 21.42 -8.96
CA ALA A 53 -7.02 21.39 -8.93
C ALA A 53 -6.48 21.04 -7.54
N ARG A 54 -6.99 21.71 -6.49
CA ARG A 54 -6.64 21.43 -5.08
C ARG A 54 -6.94 19.98 -4.69
N ASP A 55 -8.14 19.50 -5.04
CA ASP A 55 -8.61 18.19 -4.61
C ASP A 55 -7.84 17.06 -5.32
N ARG A 56 -7.53 17.23 -6.62
CA ARG A 56 -6.64 16.33 -7.37
C ARG A 56 -5.25 16.26 -6.75
N LEU A 57 -4.67 17.40 -6.37
CA LEU A 57 -3.37 17.47 -5.71
C LEU A 57 -3.37 16.71 -4.38
N ARG A 58 -4.35 16.99 -3.51
CA ARG A 58 -4.51 16.31 -2.22
C ARG A 58 -4.71 14.81 -2.38
N ALA A 59 -5.52 14.39 -3.37
CA ALA A 59 -5.73 12.98 -3.68
C ALA A 59 -4.43 12.29 -4.13
N ALA A 60 -3.62 12.96 -4.97
CA ALA A 60 -2.34 12.44 -5.41
C ALA A 60 -1.36 12.28 -4.25
N TRP A 61 -1.27 13.24 -3.34
CA TRP A 61 -0.45 13.12 -2.12
C TRP A 61 -0.90 11.99 -1.22
N ALA A 62 -2.21 11.88 -0.97
CA ALA A 62 -2.76 10.77 -0.19
C ALA A 62 -2.44 9.40 -0.82
N ALA A 63 -2.49 9.30 -2.15
CA ALA A 63 -2.12 8.07 -2.86
C ALA A 63 -0.63 7.73 -2.69
N ARG A 64 0.26 8.73 -2.80
CA ARG A 64 1.70 8.57 -2.55
C ARG A 64 1.96 8.10 -1.12
N GLU A 65 1.26 8.66 -0.14
CA GLU A 65 1.43 8.29 1.26
C GLU A 65 0.98 6.84 1.54
N ARG A 66 -0.17 6.42 0.97
CA ARG A 66 -0.61 5.02 1.04
C ARG A 66 0.42 4.06 0.45
N TYR A 67 1.04 4.44 -0.66
CA TYR A 67 2.08 3.65 -1.31
C TYR A 67 3.32 3.52 -0.41
N ARG A 68 3.81 4.63 0.16
CA ARG A 68 4.94 4.64 1.11
C ARG A 68 4.66 3.74 2.30
N ALA A 69 3.50 3.93 2.96
CA ALA A 69 3.10 3.11 4.10
C ALA A 69 3.01 1.60 3.76
N ARG A 70 2.54 1.26 2.55
CA ARG A 70 2.52 -0.14 2.08
C ARG A 70 3.92 -0.68 1.92
N ASN A 71 4.82 0.06 1.30
CA ASN A 71 6.20 -0.36 1.09
C ASN A 71 6.94 -0.56 2.41
N GLU A 72 6.76 0.32 3.38
CA GLU A 72 7.35 0.16 4.72
C GLU A 72 6.87 -1.12 5.41
N ARG A 73 5.57 -1.45 5.30
CA ARG A 73 5.04 -2.72 5.83
C ARG A 73 5.67 -3.93 5.15
N LEU A 74 5.85 -3.88 3.83
CA LEU A 74 6.47 -4.96 3.07
C LEU A 74 7.96 -5.11 3.41
N ALA A 75 8.67 -3.99 3.53
CA ALA A 75 10.07 -3.95 3.94
C ALA A 75 10.27 -4.57 5.33
N ARG A 76 9.40 -4.21 6.30
CA ARG A 76 9.42 -4.83 7.64
C ARG A 76 9.22 -6.35 7.60
N ARG A 77 8.23 -6.83 6.83
CA ARG A 77 8.00 -8.27 6.65
C ARG A 77 9.15 -8.97 5.92
N ALA A 78 9.81 -8.30 4.98
CA ALA A 78 10.97 -8.85 4.29
C ALA A 78 12.16 -8.99 5.25
N ALA A 79 12.44 -7.96 6.06
CA ALA A 79 13.47 -7.96 7.08
C ALA A 79 13.23 -9.05 8.14
N GLU A 80 11.99 -9.21 8.62
CA GLU A 80 11.66 -10.27 9.57
C GLU A 80 11.90 -11.68 8.99
N ARG A 81 11.49 -11.91 7.74
CA ARG A 81 11.74 -13.20 7.07
C ARG A 81 13.23 -13.47 6.87
N GLU A 82 14.00 -12.44 6.54
CA GLU A 82 15.46 -12.55 6.42
C GLU A 82 16.10 -12.86 7.77
N ALA A 83 15.71 -12.17 8.84
CA ALA A 83 16.20 -12.47 10.20
C ALA A 83 15.88 -13.91 10.62
N ARG A 84 14.67 -14.42 10.31
CA ARG A 84 14.31 -15.83 10.56
C ARG A 84 15.16 -16.80 9.75
N ARG A 85 15.49 -16.47 8.50
CA ARG A 85 16.41 -17.29 7.68
C ARG A 85 17.81 -17.32 8.29
N GLN A 86 18.36 -16.17 8.67
CA GLN A 86 19.69 -16.09 9.28
C GLN A 86 19.76 -16.81 10.62
N ALA A 87 18.73 -16.68 11.47
CA ALA A 87 18.64 -17.42 12.73
C ALA A 87 18.58 -18.94 12.52
N ALA A 88 17.95 -19.42 11.45
CA ALA A 88 17.92 -20.85 11.10
C ALA A 88 19.23 -21.36 10.50
N MET A 89 20.04 -20.49 9.88
CA MET A 89 21.36 -20.84 9.32
C MET A 89 22.51 -20.66 10.31
N ALA A 90 22.28 -20.00 11.46
CA ALA A 90 23.29 -19.87 12.50
C ALA A 90 23.68 -21.27 13.02
N PRO A 91 24.97 -21.65 12.97
CA PRO A 91 25.41 -22.94 13.48
C PRO A 91 25.11 -23.00 14.97
N ALA A 92 24.42 -24.06 15.41
CA ALA A 92 24.06 -24.27 16.80
C ALA A 92 25.34 -24.43 17.65
N ALA A 93 25.83 -23.32 18.20
CA ALA A 93 26.84 -23.34 19.24
C ALA A 93 26.19 -23.90 20.51
N GLY A 94 26.37 -25.21 20.71
CA GLY A 94 26.38 -25.90 21.99
C GLY A 94 25.21 -25.65 22.93
N THR A 95 24.12 -26.38 22.79
CA THR A 95 23.33 -26.89 23.93
C THR A 95 22.52 -28.11 23.49
N PRO A 96 22.65 -29.29 24.13
CA PRO A 96 21.81 -30.43 23.84
C PRO A 96 20.42 -30.20 24.46
N LYS A 97 19.55 -29.48 23.75
CA LYS A 97 18.13 -29.44 24.13
C LYS A 97 17.49 -30.74 23.65
N ALA A 98 17.19 -31.60 24.61
CA ALA A 98 16.51 -32.87 24.44
C ALA A 98 15.35 -32.75 23.43
N ARG A 99 15.52 -33.39 22.29
CA ARG A 99 14.45 -33.82 21.38
C ARG A 99 13.49 -34.68 22.23
N PRO A 100 12.16 -34.46 22.23
CA PRO A 100 11.28 -35.44 22.86
C PRO A 100 11.46 -36.76 22.12
N ALA A 101 11.92 -37.77 22.86
CA ALA A 101 12.18 -39.10 22.35
C ALA A 101 10.85 -39.73 21.92
N VAL A 102 10.54 -39.65 20.63
CA VAL A 102 9.67 -40.66 20.02
C VAL A 102 10.54 -41.89 19.78
N SER A 103 10.29 -42.88 20.63
CA SER A 103 10.94 -44.18 20.66
C SER A 103 11.00 -44.81 19.27
N ALA A 104 12.20 -45.16 18.85
CA ALA A 104 12.45 -45.98 17.67
C ALA A 104 12.07 -47.44 17.99
N ALA A 105 10.80 -47.76 17.78
CA ALA A 105 10.38 -49.14 17.52
C ALA A 105 10.28 -49.31 16.00
N ALA A 106 11.01 -50.27 15.46
CA ALA A 106 10.94 -50.65 14.05
C ALA A 106 9.50 -51.04 13.67
N THR A 107 8.88 -50.28 12.77
CA THR A 107 7.58 -50.58 12.15
C THR A 107 7.59 -49.90 10.77
N PRO A 108 7.02 -50.51 9.72
CA PRO A 108 7.31 -50.19 8.33
C PRO A 108 6.95 -48.74 8.00
N LEU A 109 7.68 -48.15 7.05
CA LEU A 109 7.57 -46.77 6.57
C LEU A 109 6.16 -46.47 6.02
N THR A 110 5.20 -46.20 6.91
CA THR A 110 3.91 -45.65 6.52
C THR A 110 4.12 -44.15 6.30
N ARG A 111 4.14 -43.76 5.02
CA ARG A 111 4.27 -42.37 4.58
C ARG A 111 3.25 -41.51 5.36
N PRO A 112 3.64 -40.41 6.02
CA PRO A 112 2.70 -39.61 6.80
C PRO A 112 1.55 -39.15 5.91
N ALA A 113 0.34 -39.53 6.30
CA ALA A 113 -0.86 -39.23 5.54
C ALA A 113 -1.10 -37.71 5.53
N LEU A 114 -1.35 -37.17 4.34
CA LEU A 114 -1.75 -35.77 4.18
C LEU A 114 -3.06 -35.53 4.96
N PRO A 115 -3.23 -34.36 5.62
CA PRO A 115 -4.50 -33.98 6.21
C PRO A 115 -5.63 -34.09 5.18
N ALA A 116 -6.80 -34.58 5.60
CA ALA A 116 -7.92 -34.88 4.71
C ALA A 116 -8.31 -33.69 3.81
N ALA A 117 -8.22 -32.46 4.34
CA ALA A 117 -8.48 -31.24 3.60
C ALA A 117 -7.51 -31.03 2.42
N ALA A 118 -6.22 -31.35 2.60
CA ALA A 118 -5.20 -31.22 1.56
C ALA A 118 -5.38 -32.29 0.45
N ALA A 119 -5.73 -33.51 0.83
CA ALA A 119 -6.05 -34.58 -0.14
C ALA A 119 -7.27 -34.23 -1.00
N ALA A 120 -8.34 -33.69 -0.38
CA ALA A 120 -9.54 -33.24 -1.09
C ALA A 120 -9.26 -32.09 -2.06
N ALA A 121 -8.39 -31.15 -1.70
CA ALA A 121 -7.98 -30.05 -2.59
C ALA A 121 -7.23 -30.56 -3.82
N LEU A 122 -6.30 -31.50 -3.64
CA LEU A 122 -5.55 -32.14 -4.73
C LEU A 122 -6.47 -32.94 -5.67
N ALA A 123 -7.45 -33.66 -5.14
CA ALA A 123 -8.42 -34.40 -5.94
C ALA A 123 -9.26 -33.47 -6.84
N ARG A 124 -9.73 -32.35 -6.30
CA ARG A 124 -10.46 -31.31 -7.08
C ARG A 124 -9.58 -30.62 -8.12
N ALA A 125 -8.31 -30.39 -7.80
CA ALA A 125 -7.38 -29.79 -8.75
C ALA A 125 -7.10 -30.74 -9.94
N ARG A 126 -6.92 -32.04 -9.66
CA ARG A 126 -6.72 -33.06 -10.71
C ARG A 126 -7.95 -33.23 -11.60
N SER A 127 -9.16 -33.24 -11.04
CA SER A 127 -10.39 -33.36 -11.84
C SER A 127 -10.62 -32.15 -12.75
N ARG A 128 -10.23 -30.94 -12.32
CA ARG A 128 -10.22 -29.75 -13.19
C ARG A 128 -9.21 -29.84 -14.32
N ALA A 129 -8.01 -30.37 -14.04
CA ALA A 129 -6.94 -30.50 -15.03
C ALA A 129 -7.20 -31.59 -16.08
N GLN A 130 -8.02 -32.58 -15.76
CA GLN A 130 -8.36 -33.70 -16.67
C GLN A 130 -9.64 -33.46 -17.47
N ARG A 131 -10.39 -32.40 -17.15
CA ARG A 131 -11.57 -32.02 -17.93
C ARG A 131 -11.09 -31.21 -19.15
N PRO A 132 -11.20 -31.73 -20.39
CA PRO A 132 -10.96 -30.91 -21.57
C PRO A 132 -11.94 -29.73 -21.56
N ALA A 133 -11.45 -28.55 -21.93
CA ALA A 133 -12.30 -27.40 -22.22
C ALA A 133 -13.02 -27.70 -23.53
N ASP A 134 -14.34 -27.91 -23.46
CA ASP A 134 -15.21 -27.85 -24.64
C ASP A 134 -15.31 -26.40 -25.14
#